data_AF-A0A5F1YDD7-F1
#
_entry.id   AF-A0A5F1YDD7-F1
#
_cell.length_a   1.000
_cell.length_b   1.000
_cell.length_c   1.000
_cell.angle_alpha   90.00
_cell.angle_beta   90.00
_cell.angle_gamma   90.00
#
_symmetry.space_group_name_H-M   'P 1'
#
loop_
_entity.id
_entity.type
_entity.pdbx_description
1 polymer ?
#
loop_
_entity_poly.entity_id
_entity_poly.type
_entity_poly.pdbx_seq_one_letter_code
_entity_poly.pdbx_strand_id
1 'polypeptide(L)'
;MRSRRGRSLSPRLGAVVYESGFSLTDIAFQYSYILKNENSKNGKPVYREHLADVIKGIRNTVRYVKAVEQSWKLPIEEIRGIYREDKEREKRGLIPAPEEILAFADKYRAFLKENKPL
;
A
#
# COMPACT_ATOMS: atom_id res chain seq x y z
N MET A 1 21.51 -16.76 -1.77
CA MET A 1 20.38 -16.90 -2.72
C MET A 1 19.69 -15.55 -2.88
N ARG A 2 19.83 -14.88 -4.03
CA ARG A 2 19.17 -13.60 -4.34
C ARG A 2 17.80 -13.90 -4.95
N SER A 3 16.73 -13.71 -4.17
CA SER A 3 15.37 -13.89 -4.66
C SER A 3 14.88 -12.64 -5.41
N ARG A 4 14.75 -12.79 -6.73
CA ARG A 4 13.75 -12.23 -7.66
C ARG A 4 13.05 -10.91 -7.27
N ARG A 5 13.44 -9.81 -7.94
CA ARG A 5 12.66 -8.62 -8.36
C ARG A 5 11.25 -8.41 -7.75
N GLY A 6 11.14 -8.34 -6.43
CA GLY A 6 10.09 -7.58 -5.77
C GLY A 6 10.69 -6.21 -5.47
N ARG A 7 10.11 -5.11 -5.99
CA ARG A 7 10.51 -3.78 -5.51
C ARG A 7 10.18 -3.73 -4.02
N SER A 8 11.18 -3.68 -3.15
CA SER A 8 10.97 -3.44 -1.73
C SER A 8 10.26 -2.10 -1.58
N LEU A 9 9.26 -2.04 -0.70
CA LEU A 9 8.71 -0.77 -0.26
C LEU A 9 9.83 0.04 0.39
N SER A 10 9.81 1.35 0.21
CA SER A 10 10.73 2.22 0.90
C SER A 10 10.50 2.16 2.41
N PRO A 11 11.49 2.47 3.26
CA PRO A 11 11.34 2.37 4.71
C PRO A 11 10.16 3.16 5.28
N ARG A 12 9.90 4.37 4.76
CA ARG A 12 8.74 5.18 5.17
C ARG A 12 7.41 4.54 4.77
N LEU A 13 7.30 4.00 3.55
CA LEU A 13 6.09 3.26 3.15
C LEU A 13 5.94 1.93 3.89
N GLY A 14 7.05 1.33 4.33
CA GLY A 14 7.05 0.20 5.25
C GLY A 14 6.38 0.57 6.58
N ALA A 15 6.72 1.73 7.14
CA ALA A 15 6.05 2.26 8.34
C ALA A 15 4.55 2.51 8.11
N VAL A 16 4.15 3.04 6.95
CA VAL A 16 2.73 3.20 6.58
C VAL A 16 1.99 1.85 6.63
N VAL A 17 2.56 0.81 6.02
CA VAL A 17 1.98 -0.54 6.02
C VAL A 17 1.88 -1.10 7.44
N TYR A 18 2.93 -0.94 8.24
CA TYR A 18 2.96 -1.43 9.61
C TYR A 18 1.89 -0.77 10.49
N GLU A 19 1.84 0.57 10.49
CA GLU A 19 0.92 1.33 11.34
C GLU A 19 -0.54 1.26 10.88
N SER A 20 -0.79 1.16 9.56
CA SER A 20 -2.16 0.97 9.04
C SER A 20 -2.67 -0.45 9.18
N GLY A 21 -1.78 -1.44 9.29
CA GLY A 21 -2.12 -2.86 9.28
C GLY A 21 -2.51 -3.41 7.91
N PHE A 22 -2.37 -2.64 6.83
CA PHE A 22 -2.77 -3.03 5.48
C PHE A 22 -1.59 -2.99 4.51
N SER A 23 -1.15 -4.14 4.01
CA SER A 23 -0.22 -4.18 2.88
C SER A 23 -0.94 -3.90 1.54
N LEU A 24 -0.18 -3.51 0.51
CA LEU A 24 -0.74 -3.38 -0.85
C LEU A 24 -1.41 -4.67 -1.34
N THR A 25 -0.95 -5.84 -0.86
CA THR A 25 -1.57 -7.14 -1.18
C THR A 25 -2.88 -7.31 -0.45
N ASP A 26 -2.96 -6.94 0.83
CA ASP A 26 -4.18 -7.04 1.63
C ASP A 26 -5.27 -6.12 1.06
N ILE A 27 -4.89 -4.88 0.72
CA ILE A 27 -5.77 -3.91 0.08
C ILE A 27 -6.31 -4.50 -1.22
N ALA A 28 -5.43 -5.02 -2.08
CA ALA A 28 -5.84 -5.55 -3.36
C ALA A 28 -6.70 -6.83 -3.23
N PHE A 29 -6.43 -7.66 -2.21
CA PHE A 29 -7.22 -8.85 -1.88
C PHE A 29 -8.63 -8.47 -1.40
N GLN A 30 -8.74 -7.62 -0.38
CA GLN A 30 -10.01 -7.12 0.14
C GLN A 30 -10.86 -6.54 -1.00
N TYR A 31 -10.19 -5.86 -1.92
CA TYR A 31 -10.84 -5.25 -3.06
C TYR A 31 -11.35 -6.22 -4.11
N SER A 32 -10.53 -7.22 -4.46
CA SER A 32 -10.91 -8.28 -5.41
C SER A 32 -12.11 -9.09 -4.91
N TYR A 33 -12.23 -9.26 -3.59
CA TYR A 33 -13.33 -9.95 -2.95
C TYR A 33 -14.65 -9.16 -3.09
N ILE A 34 -14.62 -7.84 -2.85
CA ILE A 34 -15.78 -6.95 -3.03
C ILE A 34 -16.26 -6.94 -4.49
N LEU A 35 -15.33 -6.86 -5.46
CA LEU A 35 -15.65 -6.91 -6.90
C LEU A 35 -16.34 -8.22 -7.30
N LYS A 36 -15.95 -9.33 -6.67
CA LYS A 36 -16.57 -10.65 -6.91
C LYS A 36 -18.00 -10.70 -6.39
N ASN A 37 -18.25 -10.16 -5.20
CA ASN A 37 -19.58 -10.15 -4.58
C ASN A 37 -20.58 -9.25 -5.31
N GLU A 38 -20.12 -8.17 -5.96
CA GLU A 38 -20.99 -7.34 -6.81
C GLU A 38 -21.33 -8.02 -8.16
N ASN A 39 -20.45 -8.87 -8.68
CA ASN A 39 -20.63 -9.59 -9.96
C ASN A 39 -21.07 -11.07 -9.79
N SER A 40 -21.47 -11.49 -8.59
CA SER A 40 -21.62 -12.90 -8.20
C SER A 40 -22.89 -13.59 -8.71
N LYS A 41 -23.28 -13.41 -9.98
CA LYS A 41 -24.19 -14.39 -10.60
C LYS A 41 -23.49 -15.70 -10.99
N ASN A 42 -22.15 -15.74 -11.12
CA ASN A 42 -21.41 -16.91 -11.65
C ASN A 42 -20.04 -17.20 -10.98
N GLY A 43 -19.95 -17.33 -9.65
CA GLY A 43 -18.66 -17.29 -8.93
C GLY A 43 -17.92 -18.62 -8.70
N LYS A 44 -16.93 -18.98 -9.54
CA LYS A 44 -15.88 -19.98 -9.19
C LYS A 44 -14.92 -19.42 -8.11
N PRO A 45 -14.25 -20.25 -7.28
CA PRO A 45 -13.24 -19.78 -6.32
C PRO A 45 -12.07 -19.07 -7.02
N VAL A 46 -11.61 -17.93 -6.50
CA VAL A 46 -10.44 -17.23 -7.04
C VAL A 46 -9.25 -17.59 -6.17
N TYR A 47 -8.32 -18.36 -6.71
CA TYR A 47 -7.09 -18.74 -6.02
C TYR A 47 -6.12 -17.55 -5.92
N ARG A 48 -5.26 -17.56 -4.90
CA ARG A 48 -4.24 -16.53 -4.62
C ARG A 48 -3.36 -16.17 -5.83
N GLU A 49 -3.13 -17.13 -6.72
CA GLU A 49 -2.32 -16.98 -7.93
C GLU A 49 -3.03 -16.14 -8.99
N HIS A 50 -4.34 -16.32 -9.16
CA HIS A 50 -5.15 -15.53 -10.10
C HIS A 50 -5.29 -14.08 -9.64
N LEU A 51 -5.20 -13.85 -8.33
CA LEU A 51 -5.20 -12.51 -7.74
C LEU A 51 -3.95 -11.74 -8.15
N ALA A 52 -2.77 -12.36 -8.22
CA ALA A 52 -1.53 -11.66 -8.54
C ALA A 52 -1.56 -10.97 -9.92
N ASP A 53 -2.17 -11.60 -10.92
CA ASP A 53 -2.25 -11.06 -12.28
C ASP A 53 -3.36 -10.01 -12.42
N VAL A 54 -4.49 -10.21 -11.73
CA VAL A 54 -5.58 -9.22 -11.65
C VAL A 54 -5.12 -7.95 -10.91
N ILE A 55 -4.33 -8.10 -9.84
CA ILE A 55 -3.79 -6.99 -9.04
C ILE A 55 -2.84 -6.10 -9.86
N LYS A 56 -2.05 -6.65 -10.79
CA LYS A 56 -1.14 -5.85 -11.63
C LYS A 56 -1.87 -4.81 -12.49
N GLY A 57 -3.03 -5.17 -13.06
CA GLY A 57 -3.86 -4.25 -13.84
C GLY A 57 -4.69 -3.27 -13.00
N ILE A 58 -5.01 -3.64 -11.76
CA ILE A 58 -5.88 -2.85 -10.87
C ILE A 58 -5.16 -1.68 -10.20
N ARG A 59 -3.82 -1.73 -10.05
CA ARG A 59 -3.01 -0.77 -9.27
C ARG A 59 -3.13 0.72 -9.65
N ASN A 60 -3.65 1.04 -10.83
CA ASN A 60 -3.86 2.42 -11.29
C ASN A 60 -5.33 2.79 -11.52
N THR A 61 -6.26 1.87 -11.24
CA THR A 61 -7.70 2.16 -11.38
C THR A 61 -8.12 3.15 -10.29
N VAL A 62 -9.02 4.09 -10.62
CA VAL A 62 -9.65 5.01 -9.63
C VAL A 62 -10.16 4.26 -8.41
N ARG A 63 -10.67 3.06 -8.68
CA ARG A 63 -11.27 2.15 -7.72
C ARG A 63 -10.23 1.61 -6.71
N TYR A 64 -9.05 1.19 -7.18
CA TYR A 64 -7.92 0.80 -6.31
C TYR A 64 -7.29 1.98 -5.59
N VAL A 65 -7.17 3.12 -6.26
CA VAL A 65 -6.69 4.37 -5.68
C VAL A 65 -7.50 4.70 -4.43
N LYS A 66 -8.84 4.69 -4.54
CA LYS A 66 -9.74 4.88 -3.39
C LYS A 66 -9.52 3.85 -2.29
N ALA A 67 -9.28 2.58 -2.63
CA ALA A 67 -9.04 1.54 -1.64
C ALA A 67 -7.73 1.80 -0.86
N VAL A 68 -6.67 2.20 -1.55
CA VAL A 68 -5.39 2.59 -0.93
C VAL A 68 -5.59 3.81 -0.03
N GLU A 69 -6.27 4.85 -0.53
CA GLU A 69 -6.56 6.06 0.26
C GLU A 69 -7.43 5.75 1.49
N GLN A 70 -8.38 4.83 1.38
CA GLN A 70 -9.22 4.43 2.51
C GLN A 70 -8.47 3.59 3.55
N SER A 71 -7.57 2.70 3.12
CA SER A 71 -6.81 1.82 4.01
C SER A 71 -5.64 2.55 4.69
N TRP A 72 -4.95 3.42 3.97
CA TRP A 72 -3.80 4.18 4.49
C TRP A 72 -4.17 5.59 4.95
N LYS A 73 -5.41 6.04 4.75
CA LYS A 73 -5.90 7.38 5.12
C LYS A 73 -5.08 8.55 4.55
N LEU A 74 -4.20 8.28 3.60
CA LEU A 74 -3.40 9.28 2.90
C LEU A 74 -3.88 9.42 1.46
N PRO A 75 -3.90 10.65 0.90
CA PRO A 75 -4.12 10.86 -0.52
C PRO A 75 -3.10 10.10 -1.37
N ILE A 76 -3.52 9.57 -2.52
CA ILE A 76 -2.64 8.80 -3.39
C ILE A 76 -1.44 9.61 -3.88
N GLU A 77 -1.61 10.92 -4.05
CA GLU A 77 -0.53 11.81 -4.48
C GLU A 77 0.52 12.01 -3.39
N GLU A 78 0.13 11.98 -2.13
CA GLU A 78 1.06 12.02 -1.00
C GLU A 78 1.88 10.73 -0.92
N ILE A 79 1.21 9.58 -1.05
CA ILE A 79 1.86 8.26 -1.10
C ILE A 79 2.86 8.20 -2.27
N ARG A 80 2.46 8.68 -3.46
CA ARG A 80 3.33 8.79 -4.63
C ARG A 80 4.48 9.76 -4.40
N GLY A 81 4.24 10.86 -3.68
CA GLY A 81 5.26 11.82 -3.26
C GLY A 81 6.35 11.17 -2.41
N ILE A 82 5.95 10.47 -1.34
CA ILE A 82 6.87 9.72 -0.45
C ILE A 82 7.67 8.71 -1.27
N TYR A 83 7.00 7.94 -2.14
CA TYR A 83 7.67 6.98 -3.00
C TYR A 83 8.73 7.65 -3.89
N ARG A 84 8.37 8.74 -4.58
CA ARG A 84 9.29 9.47 -5.47
C ARG A 84 10.49 10.00 -4.70
N GLU A 85 10.26 10.62 -3.55
CA GLU A 85 11.32 11.18 -2.71
C GLU A 85 12.28 10.08 -2.22
N ASP A 86 11.74 8.96 -1.72
CA ASP A 86 12.55 7.82 -1.28
C ASP A 86 13.35 7.22 -2.44
N LYS A 87 12.75 7.10 -3.63
CA LYS A 87 13.46 6.63 -4.83
C LYS A 87 14.59 7.58 -5.24
N GLU A 88 14.39 8.88 -5.14
CA GLU A 88 15.45 9.85 -5.43
C GLU A 88 16.57 9.83 -4.37
N ARG A 89 16.23 9.64 -3.10
CA ARG A 89 17.22 9.42 -2.02
C ARG A 89 18.02 8.14 -2.25
N GLU A 90 17.37 7.02 -2.55
CA GLU A 90 18.03 5.76 -2.88
C GLU A 90 18.99 5.88 -4.07
N LYS A 91 18.58 6.60 -5.14
CA LYS A 91 19.46 6.86 -6.29
C LYS A 91 20.72 7.64 -5.92
N ARG A 92 20.65 8.48 -4.90
CA ARG A 92 21.78 9.25 -4.35
C ARG A 92 22.57 8.45 -3.29
N GLY A 93 22.20 7.19 -3.03
CA GLY A 93 22.83 6.37 -1.99
C GLY A 93 22.46 6.76 -0.57
N LEU A 94 21.43 7.60 -0.40
CA LEU A 94 20.96 8.06 0.91
C LEU A 94 19.93 7.06 1.45
N ILE A 95 20.28 6.42 2.56
CA ILE A 95 19.37 5.55 3.32
C ILE A 95 18.84 6.39 4.49
N PRO A 96 17.51 6.47 4.70
CA PRO A 96 16.95 7.16 5.85
C PRO A 96 17.52 6.57 7.15
N ALA A 97 17.94 7.44 8.06
CA ALA A 97 18.37 7.00 9.38
C ALA A 97 17.17 6.40 10.16
N PRO A 98 17.38 5.43 11.05
CA PRO A 98 16.30 4.84 11.85
C PRO A 98 15.43 5.88 12.58
N GLU A 99 16.05 6.97 13.07
CA GLU A 99 15.39 8.07 13.76
C GLU A 99 14.43 8.84 12.84
N GLU A 100 14.80 9.02 11.57
CA GLU A 100 13.92 9.65 10.57
C GLU A 100 12.67 8.79 10.32
N ILE A 101 12.85 7.47 10.24
CA ILE A 101 11.77 6.51 10.02
C ILE A 101 10.82 6.49 11.22
N LEU A 102 11.38 6.48 12.44
CA LEU A 102 10.60 6.52 13.68
C LEU A 102 9.81 7.83 13.80
N ALA A 103 10.45 8.97 13.55
CA ALA A 103 9.79 10.27 13.57
C ALA A 103 8.65 10.35 12.53
N PHE A 104 8.84 9.75 11.35
CA PHE A 104 7.78 9.62 10.36
C PHE A 104 6.64 8.71 10.86
N ALA A 105 6.98 7.54 11.41
CA ALA A 105 5.99 6.59 11.92
C ALA A 105 5.15 7.19 13.05
N ASP A 106 5.75 7.91 13.99
CA ASP A 106 5.03 8.55 15.09
C ASP A 106 4.09 9.65 14.60
N LYS A 107 4.52 10.46 13.63
CA LYS A 107 3.65 11.45 12.96
C LYS A 107 2.48 10.78 12.26
N TYR A 108 2.74 9.71 11.51
CA TYR A 108 1.69 8.97 10.80
C TYR A 108 0.73 8.29 11.78
N ARG A 109 1.23 7.74 12.88
CA ARG A 109 0.39 7.15 13.94
C ARG A 109 -0.50 8.20 14.60
N ALA A 110 0.02 9.40 14.87
CA ALA A 110 -0.78 10.52 15.38
C ALA A 110 -1.87 10.91 14.37
N PHE A 111 -1.51 11.06 13.10
CA PHE A 111 -2.45 11.33 12.02
C PHE A 111 -3.57 10.28 11.93
N LEU A 112 -3.25 8.98 12.05
CA LEU A 112 -4.25 7.92 12.05
C LEU A 112 -5.20 7.99 13.25
N LYS A 113 -4.72 8.44 14.43
CA LYS A 113 -5.55 8.64 15.62
C LYS A 113 -6.52 9.82 15.44
N GLU A 114 -6.04 10.92 14.85
CA GLU A 114 -6.85 12.10 14.57
C GLU A 114 -7.91 11.84 13.49
N ASN A 115 -7.59 11.00 12.50
CA ASN A 115 -8.50 10.63 11.41
C ASN A 115 -9.26 9.33 11.66
N LYS A 116 -9.31 8.87 12.91
CA LYS A 116 -10.10 7.70 13.29
C LYS A 116 -11.57 8.15 13.41
N PRO A 117 -12.51 7.57 12.63
CA PRO A 117 -13.93 7.84 12.87
C PRO A 117 -14.29 7.35 14.28
N LEU A 118 -14.99 8.20 15.04
CA LEU A 118 -15.59 7.89 16.33
C LEU A 118 -16.47 6.64 16.27
#